data_AF-A0A0P4RI39-F1
#
_entry.id   AF-A0A0P4RI39-F1
#
_cell.length_a   1.000
_cell.length_b   1.000
_cell.length_c   1.000
_cell.angle_alpha   90.00
_cell.angle_beta   90.00
_cell.angle_gamma   90.00
#
_symmetry.space_group_name_H-M   'P 1'
#
loop_
_entity.id
_entity.type
_entity.pdbx_description
1 polymer ?
#
loop_
_entity_poly.entity_id
_entity_poly.type
_entity_poly.pdbx_seq_one_letter_code
_entity_poly.pdbx_strand_id
1 'polypeptide(L)' 'MRRGSCWAVNNCRASGGGIFSRVAAVEQGWSASDGIRKLMIGVVGRGAPGRVQGTGEVDPAVCASVDRKLTRGGVPVF' A
#
# COMPACT_ATOMS: atom_id res chain seq x y z
N MET A 1 -21.85 12.33 -6.88
CA MET A 1 -20.59 11.62 -6.55
C MET A 1 -20.90 10.12 -6.54
N ARG A 2 -20.56 9.37 -7.61
CA ARG A 2 -20.79 7.92 -7.61
C ARG A 2 -19.84 7.29 -6.60
N ARG A 3 -20.37 6.66 -5.55
CA ARG A 3 -19.58 5.83 -4.62
C ARG A 3 -19.21 4.53 -5.31
N GLY A 4 -18.31 4.59 -6.29
CA GLY A 4 -17.60 3.42 -6.80
C GLY A 4 -16.43 3.11 -5.87
N SER A 5 -16.10 1.84 -5.67
CA SER A 5 -14.91 1.44 -4.91
C SER A 5 -13.66 1.98 -5.60
N CYS A 6 -12.84 2.74 -4.87
CA CYS A 6 -11.55 3.25 -5.34
C CYS A 6 -10.43 2.36 -4.79
N TRP A 7 -9.48 2.01 -5.66
CA TRP A 7 -8.31 1.22 -5.30
C TRP A 7 -7.08 2.12 -5.24
N ALA A 8 -6.38 2.13 -4.10
CA ALA A 8 -5.10 2.80 -3.99
C ALA A 8 -3.98 1.84 -4.40
N VAL A 9 -3.16 2.26 -5.37
CA VAL A 9 -2.00 1.49 -5.85
C VAL A 9 -0.77 2.38 -5.94
N ASN A 10 0.42 1.79 -5.93
CA ASN A 10 1.65 2.53 -6.22
C ASN A 10 1.76 2.86 -7.72
N ASN A 11 2.64 3.81 -8.05
CA ASN A 11 2.86 4.25 -9.43
C ASN A 11 3.26 3.10 -10.38
N CYS A 12 4.10 2.16 -9.94
CA CYS A 12 4.50 1.02 -10.78
C CYS A 12 3.28 0.21 -11.25
N ARG A 13 2.30 -0.05 -10.38
CA ARG A 13 1.05 -0.75 -10.75
C ARG A 13 0.11 0.14 -11.57
N ALA A 14 0.01 1.43 -11.22
CA ALA A 14 -0.80 2.39 -11.98
C ALA A 14 -0.33 2.51 -13.44
N SER A 15 0.98 2.34 -13.70
CA SER A 15 1.55 2.33 -15.04
C SER A 15 1.59 0.94 -15.71
N GLY A 16 0.98 -0.08 -15.10
CA GLY A 16 0.85 -1.42 -15.69
C GLY A 16 1.99 -2.40 -15.34
N GLY A 17 2.93 -2.00 -14.48
CA GLY A 17 4.10 -2.78 -14.11
C GLY A 17 3.76 -4.12 -13.44
N GLY A 18 4.53 -5.16 -13.80
CA GLY A 18 4.38 -6.51 -13.28
C GLY A 18 3.07 -7.19 -13.69
N ILE A 19 2.65 -6.98 -14.95
CA ILE A 19 1.47 -7.61 -15.59
C ILE A 19 0.13 -7.07 -15.04
N PHE A 20 0.09 -5.79 -14.67
CA PHE A 20 -1.13 -5.10 -14.22
C PHE A 20 -1.68 -4.15 -15.29
N SER A 21 -1.66 -4.56 -16.56
CA SER A 21 -2.14 -3.74 -17.69
C SER A 21 -3.58 -3.25 -17.52
N ARG A 22 -4.44 -4.06 -16.89
CA ARG A 22 -5.82 -3.68 -16.58
C ARG A 22 -5.93 -2.54 -15.58
N VAL A 23 -4.96 -2.37 -14.67
CA VAL A 23 -4.95 -1.25 -13.71
C VAL A 23 -4.64 0.06 -14.43
N ALA A 24 -3.70 0.03 -15.37
CA ALA A 24 -3.35 1.19 -16.20
C ALA A 24 -4.49 1.66 -17.13
N ALA A 25 -5.45 0.78 -17.43
CA ALA A 25 -6.61 1.10 -18.25
C ALA A 25 -7.77 1.74 -17.45
N VAL A 26 -7.68 1.83 -16.13
CA VAL A 26 -8.72 2.43 -15.27
C VAL A 26 -8.51 3.93 -15.15
N GLU A 27 -9.61 4.68 -15.06
CA GLU A 27 -9.59 6.12 -14.81
C GLU A 27 -8.85 6.45 -13.51
N GLN A 28 -7.83 7.31 -13.60
CA GLN A 28 -7.08 7.77 -12.43
C GLN A 28 -7.87 8.86 -11.70
N GLY A 29 -8.26 8.57 -10.45
CA GLY A 29 -8.93 9.56 -9.60
C GLY A 29 -7.98 10.55 -8.91
N TRP A 30 -6.85 10.08 -8.38
CA TRP A 30 -5.89 10.90 -7.63
C TRP A 30 -4.47 10.32 -7.67
N SER A 31 -3.47 11.17 -7.46
CA SER A 31 -2.06 10.79 -7.33
C SER A 31 -1.35 11.60 -6.25
N ALA A 32 -0.42 10.97 -5.52
CA ALA A 32 0.54 11.63 -4.65
C ALA A 32 1.96 11.47 -5.16
N SER A 33 2.75 12.53 -5.02
CA SER A 33 4.17 12.56 -5.37
C SER A 33 5.09 12.08 -4.23
N ASP A 34 4.55 11.92 -3.02
CA ASP A 34 5.30 11.37 -1.90
C ASP A 34 5.65 9.90 -2.19
N GLY A 35 6.93 9.57 -2.12
CA GLY A 35 7.38 8.18 -2.24
C GLY A 35 6.82 7.30 -1.11
N ILE A 36 6.56 6.03 -1.42
CA ILE A 36 5.89 5.10 -0.49
C ILE A 36 6.58 5.01 0.88
N ARG A 37 7.92 5.10 0.94
CA ARG A 37 8.66 5.12 2.22
C ARG A 37 8.26 6.31 3.10
N LYS A 38 8.10 7.51 2.53
CA LYS A 38 7.68 8.71 3.28
C LYS A 38 6.24 8.58 3.75
N LEU A 39 5.37 8.02 2.91
CA LEU A 39 3.98 7.74 3.29
C LEU A 39 3.91 6.74 4.45
N MET A 40 4.66 5.64 4.38
CA MET A 40 4.69 4.60 5.43
C MET A 40 5.23 5.15 6.76
N ILE A 41 6.23 6.02 6.74
CA ILE A 41 6.71 6.70 7.97
C ILE A 41 5.59 7.52 8.61
N GLY A 42 4.75 8.20 7.83
CA GLY A 42 3.60 8.92 8.37
C GLY A 42 2.54 7.98 8.95
N VAL A 43 2.19 6.93 8.21
CA VAL A 43 1.12 5.98 8.60
C VAL A 43 1.50 5.10 9.78
N VAL A 44 2.77 4.69 9.89
CA VAL A 44 3.25 3.81 10.97
C VAL A 44 3.90 4.61 12.08
N GLY A 45 4.72 5.61 11.76
CA GLY A 45 5.47 6.37 12.75
C GLY A 45 4.63 7.38 13.52
N ARG A 46 5.20 7.88 14.63
CA ARG A 46 4.73 9.11 15.28
C ARG A 46 5.08 10.30 14.37
N GLY A 47 4.19 10.61 13.43
CA GLY A 47 4.46 11.57 12.35
C GLY A 47 4.74 13.01 12.82
N ALA A 48 5.22 13.83 11.87
CA ALA A 48 5.34 15.27 12.01
C ALA A 48 3.95 15.95 12.12
N PRO A 49 3.84 17.17 12.71
CA PRO A 49 2.57 17.86 12.90
C PRO A 49 1.76 17.99 11.59
N GLY A 50 0.48 17.62 11.61
CA GLY A 50 -0.44 17.77 10.48
C GLY A 50 -0.65 16.54 9.58
N ARG A 51 -0.11 15.35 9.94
CA ARG A 51 -0.43 14.07 9.26
C ARG A 51 -1.19 13.12 10.18
N VAL A 52 -1.87 12.13 9.59
CA VAL A 52 -2.41 10.98 10.34
C VAL A 52 -1.24 10.33 11.08
N GLN A 53 -1.32 10.26 12.41
CA GLN A 53 -0.27 9.70 13.26
C GLN A 53 -0.56 8.21 13.45
N GLY A 54 0.39 7.36 13.02
CA GLY A 54 0.40 5.96 13.38
C GLY A 54 0.70 5.74 14.87
N THR A 55 0.51 4.51 15.33
CA THR A 55 0.81 4.11 16.70
C THR A 55 2.31 4.05 17.00
N GLY A 56 3.16 4.09 15.97
CA GLY A 56 4.58 3.75 16.06
C GLY A 56 4.86 2.26 15.85
N GLU A 57 3.82 1.43 15.77
CA GLU A 57 3.93 -0.03 15.71
C GLU A 57 3.13 -0.60 14.53
N VAL A 58 3.57 -1.74 14.00
CA VAL A 58 2.84 -2.52 13.00
C VAL A 58 2.30 -3.76 13.70
N ASP A 59 0.97 -3.87 13.79
CA ASP A 59 0.32 -5.07 14.29
C ASP A 59 0.24 -6.14 13.19
N PRO A 60 0.97 -7.27 13.32
CA PRO A 60 0.91 -8.34 12.33
C PRO A 60 -0.47 -8.97 12.21
N ALA A 61 -1.29 -9.00 13.28
CA ALA A 61 -2.64 -9.56 13.21
C ALA A 61 -3.56 -8.72 12.30
N VAL A 62 -3.32 -7.41 12.22
CA VAL A 62 -4.04 -6.49 11.33
C VAL A 62 -3.48 -6.55 9.91
N CYS A 63 -2.15 -6.64 9.76
CA CYS A 63 -1.49 -6.53 8.46
C CYS A 63 -1.27 -7.85 7.71
N ALA A 64 -1.27 -8.99 8.39
CA ALA A 64 -0.97 -10.31 7.81
C ALA A 64 -2.22 -11.19 7.69
N SER A 65 -3.38 -10.60 7.39
CA SER A 65 -4.65 -11.34 7.25
C SER A 65 -4.74 -12.24 6.01
N VAL A 66 -3.68 -12.33 5.20
CA VAL A 66 -3.63 -13.18 4.01
C VAL A 66 -2.92 -14.50 4.32
N ASP A 67 -3.54 -15.62 3.96
CA ASP A 67 -3.03 -16.97 4.26
C ASP A 67 -1.69 -17.30 3.58
N ARG A 68 -1.27 -16.50 2.59
CA ARG A 68 -0.03 -16.74 1.83
C ARG A 68 1.16 -16.09 2.50
N LYS A 69 2.02 -16.93 3.09
CA LYS A 69 3.34 -16.54 3.58
C LYS A 69 4.36 -16.57 2.45
N LEU A 70 5.29 -15.61 2.42
CA LEU A 70 6.45 -15.74 1.56
C LEU A 70 7.33 -16.86 2.12
N THR A 71 7.63 -17.85 1.29
CA THR A 71 8.52 -18.96 1.66
C THR A 71 9.78 -18.97 0.83
N ARG A 72 10.91 -19.32 1.45
CA ARG A 72 12.17 -19.62 0.76
C ARG A 72 12.52 -21.08 1.02
N GLY A 73 12.49 -21.91 -0.02
CA GLY A 73 12.70 -23.36 0.13
C GLY A 73 11.66 -24.03 1.05
N GLY A 74 10.41 -23.57 1.03
CA GLY A 74 9.34 -24.09 1.89
C GLY A 74 9.31 -23.51 3.32
N VAL A 75 10.32 -22.73 3.72
CA VAL A 75 10.37 -22.08 5.05
C VAL A 75 9.81 -20.66 4.97
N PRO A 76 8.82 -20.27 5.81
CA PRO A 76 8.35 -18.89 5.90
C PRO A 76 9.48 -17.92 6.24
N VAL A 77 9.54 -16.78 5.56
CA VAL A 77 10.56 -15.74 5.81
C VAL A 77 10.01 -14.43 6.39
N PHE A 78 8.72 -14.41 6.75
CA PHE A 78 8.03 -13.33 7.49
C PHE A 78 6.97 -13.92 8.41
#